data_AF-A0A3S0CQN4-F1
#
_entry.id   AF-A0A3S0CQN4-F1
#
_cell.length_a   1.000
_cell.length_b   1.000
_cell.length_c   1.000
_cell.angle_alpha   90.00
_cell.angle_beta   90.00
_cell.angle_gamma   90.00
#
_symmetry.space_group_name_H-M   'P 1'
#
loop_
_entity.id
_entity.type
_entity.pdbx_description
1 polymer ?
#
loop_
_entity_poly.entity_id
_entity_poly.type
_entity_poly.pdbx_seq_one_letter_code
_entity_poly.pdbx_strand_id
1 'polypeptide(L)'
;MKQSTTFTNRTQRKLEQILHPSYALCREDIVWILEYIKKKVAEEDPQMQGLAQPRLLRNFRYFAEVSLMLIHQHNGFDTETDRLKMWLKEAAFGLQEEA
;
A
#
# COMPACT_ATOMS: atom_id res chain seq x y z
N MET A 1 11.86 -22.48 -13.26
CA MET A 1 11.51 -21.10 -12.83
C MET A 1 10.09 -20.71 -13.25
N LYS A 2 9.03 -21.46 -12.87
CA LYS A 2 7.62 -21.13 -13.23
C LYS A 2 6.75 -20.67 -12.04
N GLN A 3 7.24 -20.84 -10.81
CA GLN A 3 6.48 -20.52 -9.59
C GLN A 3 6.55 -19.03 -9.21
N SER A 4 7.66 -18.36 -9.53
CA SER A 4 7.87 -16.93 -9.20
C SER A 4 6.88 -16.01 -9.91
N THR A 5 6.58 -16.27 -11.19
CA THR A 5 5.69 -15.42 -12.01
C THR A 5 4.23 -15.47 -11.54
N THR A 6 3.76 -16.64 -11.10
CA THR A 6 2.38 -16.80 -10.60
C THR A 6 2.15 -16.13 -9.26
N PHE A 7 3.18 -16.04 -8.42
CA PHE A 7 3.10 -15.43 -7.09
C PHE A 7 3.05 -13.90 -7.21
N THR A 8 3.90 -13.33 -8.06
CA THR A 8 3.88 -11.89 -8.39
C THR A 8 2.50 -11.45 -8.90
N ASN A 9 1.88 -12.24 -9.79
CA ASN A 9 0.55 -11.94 -10.31
C ASN A 9 -0.53 -11.90 -9.22
N ARG A 10 -0.46 -12.78 -8.20
CA ARG A 10 -1.43 -12.75 -7.07
C ARG A 10 -1.22 -11.55 -6.17
N THR A 11 0.02 -11.20 -5.86
CA THR A 11 0.35 -10.04 -5.05
C THR A 11 -0.10 -8.75 -5.74
N GLN A 12 0.16 -8.63 -7.04
CA GLN A 12 -0.26 -7.48 -7.84
C GLN A 12 -1.79 -7.34 -7.90
N ARG A 13 -2.51 -8.45 -8.14
CA ARG A 13 -3.98 -8.45 -8.11
C ARG A 13 -4.55 -8.06 -6.75
N LYS A 14 -3.92 -8.50 -5.65
CA LYS A 14 -4.35 -8.11 -4.31
C LYS A 14 -4.09 -6.61 -4.06
N LEU A 15 -2.96 -6.08 -4.51
CA LEU A 15 -2.67 -4.65 -4.43
C LEU A 15 -3.70 -3.82 -5.20
N GLU A 16 -3.99 -4.21 -6.45
CA GLU A 16 -5.01 -3.56 -7.29
C GLU A 16 -6.40 -3.60 -6.64
N GLN A 17 -6.79 -4.74 -6.08
CA GLN A 17 -8.05 -4.90 -5.38
C GLN A 17 -8.17 -3.95 -4.19
N ILE A 18 -7.15 -3.90 -3.32
CA ILE A 18 -7.12 -3.01 -2.14
C ILE A 18 -7.22 -1.54 -2.54
N LEU A 19 -6.54 -1.15 -3.63
CA LEU A 19 -6.51 0.23 -4.10
C LEU A 19 -7.73 0.60 -4.96
N HIS A 20 -8.61 -0.36 -5.28
CA HIS A 20 -9.78 -0.12 -6.10
C HIS A 20 -10.82 0.75 -5.36
N PRO A 21 -11.35 1.83 -5.98
CA PRO A 21 -12.30 2.75 -5.34
C PRO A 21 -13.58 2.08 -4.80
N SER A 22 -14.05 1.01 -5.43
CA SER A 22 -15.29 0.31 -5.02
C SER A 22 -15.07 -0.84 -4.02
N TYR A 23 -13.83 -1.17 -3.66
CA TYR A 23 -13.53 -2.31 -2.79
C TYR A 23 -13.66 -1.94 -1.30
N ALA A 24 -14.47 -2.66 -0.51
CA ALA A 24 -14.57 -2.40 0.93
C ALA A 24 -13.32 -2.91 1.66
N LEU A 25 -12.59 -2.02 2.34
CA LEU A 25 -11.37 -2.37 3.07
C LEU A 25 -11.70 -3.00 4.43
N CYS A 26 -11.02 -4.10 4.76
CA CYS A 26 -10.96 -4.59 6.13
C CYS A 26 -9.59 -4.30 6.77
N ARG A 27 -9.47 -4.53 8.08
CA ARG A 27 -8.23 -4.33 8.82
C ARG A 27 -7.07 -5.16 8.26
N GLU A 28 -7.35 -6.40 7.87
CA GLU A 28 -6.36 -7.34 7.33
C GLU A 28 -5.79 -6.85 6.00
N ASP A 29 -6.60 -6.16 5.17
CA ASP A 29 -6.13 -5.57 3.93
C ASP A 29 -5.17 -4.41 4.18
N ILE A 30 -5.47 -3.57 5.17
CA ILE A 30 -4.59 -2.45 5.58
C ILE A 30 -3.26 -2.98 6.11
N VAL A 31 -3.29 -3.97 6.99
CA VAL A 31 -2.07 -4.60 7.51
C VAL A 31 -1.26 -5.20 6.37
N TRP A 32 -1.92 -5.93 5.46
CA TRP A 32 -1.25 -6.57 4.34
C TRP A 32 -0.54 -5.58 3.42
N ILE A 33 -1.18 -4.46 3.07
CA ILE A 33 -0.56 -3.47 2.18
C ILE A 33 0.60 -2.74 2.87
N LEU A 34 0.52 -2.47 4.17
CA LEU A 34 1.63 -1.91 4.94
C LEU A 34 2.82 -2.89 5.00
N GLU A 35 2.56 -4.18 5.23
CA GLU A 35 3.60 -5.21 5.18
C GLU A 35 4.25 -5.30 3.80
N TYR A 36 3.44 -5.22 2.74
CA TYR A 36 3.90 -5.22 1.37
C TYR A 36 4.82 -4.01 1.07
N ILE A 37 4.39 -2.79 1.40
CA ILE A 37 5.20 -1.57 1.23
C ILE A 37 6.52 -1.70 1.99
N LYS A 38 6.46 -2.08 3.27
CA LYS A 38 7.65 -2.26 4.11
C LYS A 38 8.62 -3.27 3.49
N LYS A 39 8.11 -4.39 2.99
CA LYS A 39 8.91 -5.42 2.33
C LYS A 39 9.61 -4.86 1.08
N LYS A 40 8.89 -4.13 0.23
CA LYS A 40 9.44 -3.53 -0.99
C LYS A 40 10.54 -2.51 -0.72
N VAL A 41 10.36 -1.69 0.33
CA VAL A 41 11.41 -0.78 0.79
C VAL A 41 12.64 -1.54 1.28
N ALA A 42 12.46 -2.59 2.09
CA ALA A 42 13.56 -3.40 2.62
C ALA A 42 14.30 -4.20 1.54
N GLU A 43 13.61 -4.56 0.45
CA GLU A 43 14.18 -5.23 -0.72
C GLU A 43 14.80 -4.24 -1.73
N GLU A 44 14.82 -2.93 -1.42
CA GLU A 44 15.33 -1.88 -2.31
C GLU A 44 14.71 -1.94 -3.71
N ASP A 45 13.38 -2.11 -3.78
CA ASP A 45 12.66 -2.29 -5.04
C ASP A 45 13.08 -1.23 -6.10
N PRO A 46 13.48 -1.64 -7.32
CA PRO A 46 13.97 -0.71 -8.33
C PRO A 46 13.00 0.42 -8.67
N GLN A 47 11.68 0.16 -8.62
CA GLN A 47 10.69 1.21 -8.88
C GLN A 47 10.70 2.26 -7.77
N MET A 48 10.92 1.86 -6.52
CA MET A 48 11.08 2.79 -5.39
C MET A 48 12.39 3.56 -5.44
N GLN A 49 13.49 2.90 -5.80
CA GLN A 49 14.80 3.56 -5.96
C GLN A 49 14.79 4.63 -7.06
N GLY A 50 13.95 4.45 -8.08
CA GLY A 50 13.75 5.44 -9.15
C GLY A 50 12.94 6.68 -8.74
N LEU A 51 12.29 6.68 -7.58
CA LEU A 51 11.46 7.81 -7.13
C LEU A 51 12.32 8.97 -6.61
N ALA A 52 11.91 10.19 -6.95
CA ALA A 52 12.52 11.39 -6.38
C ALA A 52 12.33 11.45 -4.85
N GLN A 53 13.32 11.99 -4.13
CA GLN A 53 13.28 12.07 -2.66
C GLN A 53 12.00 12.73 -2.09
N PRO A 54 11.44 13.83 -2.64
CA PRO A 54 10.18 14.39 -2.16
C PRO A 54 9.00 13.40 -2.25
N ARG A 55 8.99 12.52 -3.26
CA ARG A 55 7.98 11.47 -3.41
C ARG A 55 8.15 10.39 -2.34
N LEU A 56 9.38 9.97 -2.06
CA LEU A 56 9.67 9.00 -1.00
C LEU A 56 9.23 9.50 0.39
N LEU A 57 9.50 10.78 0.70
CA LEU A 57 9.04 11.40 1.94
C LEU A 57 7.50 11.41 2.04
N ARG A 58 6.81 11.65 0.91
CA ARG A 58 5.35 11.60 0.84
C ARG A 58 4.83 10.18 1.05
N ASN A 59 5.43 9.17 0.42
CA ASN A 59 5.08 7.76 0.64
C ASN A 59 5.23 7.39 2.12
N PHE A 60 6.38 7.72 2.73
CA PHE A 60 6.65 7.47 4.14
C PHE A 60 5.64 8.15 5.07
N ARG A 61 5.31 9.42 4.80
CA ARG A 61 4.32 10.15 5.60
C ARG A 61 2.98 9.41 5.64
N TYR A 62 2.43 9.02 4.50
CA TYR A 62 1.14 8.33 4.48
C TYR A 62 1.21 6.91 5.03
N PHE A 63 2.33 6.21 4.82
CA PHE A 63 2.59 4.93 5.48
C PHE A 63 2.52 5.07 7.03
N ALA A 64 3.15 6.12 7.58
CA ALA A 64 3.14 6.42 9.00
C ALA A 64 1.75 6.84 9.50
N GLU A 65 1.03 7.70 8.77
CA GLU A 65 -0.34 8.12 9.12
C GLU A 65 -1.28 6.92 9.26
N VAL A 66 -1.27 6.00 8.27
CA VAL A 66 -2.12 4.81 8.30
C VAL A 66 -1.69 3.84 9.41
N SER A 67 -0.39 3.70 9.66
CA SER A 67 0.13 2.86 10.74
C SER A 67 -0.30 3.37 12.12
N LEU A 68 -0.23 4.68 12.36
CA LEU A 68 -0.66 5.30 13.61
C LEU A 68 -2.18 5.19 13.80
N MET A 69 -2.96 5.34 12.72
CA MET A 69 -4.41 5.13 12.75
C MET A 69 -4.77 3.72 13.22
N LEU A 70 -4.06 2.69 12.75
CA LEU A 70 -4.25 1.30 13.20
C LEU A 70 -3.89 1.10 14.68
N ILE A 71 -2.82 1.73 15.16
CA ILE A 71 -2.37 1.62 16.55
C ILE A 71 -3.37 2.28 17.50
N HIS A 72 -3.91 3.44 17.12
CA HIS A 72 -4.81 4.22 17.97
C HIS A 72 -6.27 3.71 17.99
N GLN A 73 -6.58 2.60 17.31
CA GLN A 73 -7.90 1.92 17.32
C GLN A 73 -9.09 2.89 17.20
N HIS A 74 -9.01 3.86 16.28
CA HIS A 74 -10.11 4.79 16.11
C HIS A 74 -11.33 4.03 15.56
N ASN A 75 -12.44 4.00 16.31
CA ASN A 75 -13.72 3.40 15.91
C ASN A 75 -14.40 4.10 14.70
N GLY A 76 -13.65 4.90 13.92
CA GLY A 76 -14.14 5.73 12.81
C GLY A 76 -13.74 5.20 11.43
N PHE A 77 -13.52 3.89 11.27
CA PHE A 77 -13.21 3.29 9.97
C PHE A 77 -14.29 3.60 8.91
N ASP A 78 -15.55 3.73 9.32
CA ASP A 78 -16.67 3.96 8.40
C ASP A 78 -16.68 5.38 7.80
N THR A 79 -16.26 6.41 8.53
CA THR A 79 -16.28 7.81 8.04
C THR A 79 -15.03 8.20 7.24
N GLU A 80 -13.93 7.47 7.36
CA GLU A 80 -12.65 7.81 6.72
C GLU A 80 -12.25 6.86 5.58
N THR A 81 -13.13 5.96 5.12
CA THR A 81 -12.76 4.93 4.12
C THR A 81 -12.19 5.52 2.82
N ASP A 82 -12.77 6.58 2.27
CA ASP A 82 -12.26 7.22 1.05
C ASP A 82 -10.91 7.90 1.26
N ARG A 83 -10.73 8.53 2.43
CA ARG A 83 -9.48 9.17 2.84
C ARG A 83 -8.39 8.13 3.07
N LEU A 84 -8.73 7.00 3.70
CA LEU A 84 -7.84 5.87 3.90
C LEU A 84 -7.37 5.29 2.57
N LYS A 85 -8.27 5.13 1.59
CA LYS A 85 -7.87 4.68 0.25
C LYS A 85 -6.91 5.65 -0.43
N MET A 86 -7.15 6.95 -0.31
CA MET A 86 -6.21 7.96 -0.81
C MET A 86 -4.84 7.79 -0.14
N TRP A 87 -4.79 7.67 1.18
CA TRP A 87 -3.55 7.48 1.92
C TRP A 87 -2.81 6.22 1.51
N LEU A 88 -3.51 5.10 1.35
CA LEU A 88 -2.92 3.85 0.89
C LEU A 88 -2.35 3.96 -0.53
N LYS A 89 -3.05 4.64 -1.45
CA LYS A 89 -2.52 4.92 -2.80
C LYS A 89 -1.25 5.75 -2.75
N GLU A 90 -1.22 6.77 -1.90
CA GLU A 90 -0.04 7.61 -1.77
C GLU A 90 1.13 6.88 -1.10
N ALA A 91 0.86 6.02 -0.12
CA ALA A 91 1.88 5.19 0.53
C ALA A 91 2.49 4.15 -0.44
N ALA A 92 1.65 3.56 -1.30
CA ALA A 92 2.04 2.53 -2.26
C ALA A 92 2.48 3.07 -3.63
N PHE A 93 2.58 4.40 -3.81
CA PHE A 93 2.92 4.98 -5.10
C PHE A 93 4.27 4.46 -5.60
N GLY A 94 4.32 4.05 -6.87
CA GLY A 94 5.49 3.44 -7.49
C GLY A 94 5.63 1.93 -7.23
N LEU A 95 4.65 1.29 -6.60
CA LEU A 95 4.58 -0.18 -6.47
C LEU A 95 3.45 -0.82 -7.28
N GLN A 96 2.67 -0.01 -8.00
CA GLN A 96 1.65 -0.47 -8.91
C GLN A 96 2.33 -0.67 -10.27
N GLU A 97 2.17 -1.84 -10.89
CA GLU A 97 2.53 -1.98 -12.30
C GLU A 97 1.73 -0.94 -13.10
N GLU A 98 2.42 -0.16 -13.94
CA GLU A 98 1.77 0.68 -14.93
C GLU A 98 1.01 -0.27 -15.87
N ALA A 99 -0.31 -0.06 -15.99
CA ALA A 99 -1.15 -0.80 -16.92
C ALA A 99 -0.77 -0.51 -18.37
#